data_AF-A0A2A2QNM3-F1
#
_entry.id   AF-A0A2A2QNM3-F1
#
_cell.length_a   1.000
_cell.length_b   1.000
_cell.length_c   1.000
_cell.angle_alpha   90.00
_cell.angle_beta   90.00
_cell.angle_gamma   90.00
#
_symmetry.space_group_name_H-M   'P 1'
#
loop_
_entity.id
_entity.type
_entity.pdbx_description
1 polymer ?
#
loop_
_entity_poly.entity_id
_entity_poly.type
_entity_poly.pdbx_seq_one_letter_code
_entity_poly.pdbx_strand_id
1 'polypeptide(L)'
;MSEPESGDLVFVYGTLRRGGSNAFRMDGAEFVGPATVAGNLYRISWYPGLVLDDDGRVTGEIYRVGAEQLRALDEFEGLAAGEIEGSEYRRVRVEANAGDDEVMEVWVYEWKGAFNEDERIQSGDWLAGESRTRWPMFTILSFTPVWLLCALVLVFAAQGDFVRLVPDWTWLALTITAPLTGLVAGLVGDHLNESSGEARQVSRVICVIWLALVIAASMSA
;
A
#
# COMPACT_ATOMS: atom_id res chain seq x y z
N MET A 1 39.80 -2.54 -6.09
CA MET A 1 38.75 -2.41 -5.06
C MET A 1 38.57 -0.92 -4.87
N SER A 2 37.52 -0.33 -5.43
CA SER A 2 37.26 1.12 -5.31
C SER A 2 36.57 1.39 -3.97
N GLU A 3 37.17 2.26 -3.15
CA GLU A 3 36.50 2.82 -1.97
C GLU A 3 35.26 3.61 -2.40
N PRO A 4 34.22 3.73 -1.55
CA PRO A 4 33.06 4.55 -1.85
C PRO A 4 33.48 6.02 -2.03
N GLU A 5 33.37 6.54 -3.25
CA GLU A 5 33.73 7.92 -3.56
C GLU A 5 32.51 8.85 -3.36
N SER A 6 32.79 10.11 -3.04
CA SER A 6 31.73 11.12 -2.91
C SER A 6 31.03 11.31 -4.25
N GLY A 7 29.73 11.03 -4.31
CA GLY A 7 28.92 11.19 -5.53
C GLY A 7 28.58 9.89 -6.24
N ASP A 8 28.79 8.73 -5.60
CA ASP A 8 28.32 7.43 -6.07
C ASP A 8 26.79 7.42 -6.26
N LEU A 9 26.35 6.73 -7.30
CA LEU A 9 24.93 6.51 -7.58
C LEU A 9 24.48 5.18 -6.96
N VAL A 10 23.36 5.21 -6.27
CA VAL A 10 22.73 4.04 -5.64
C VAL A 10 21.31 3.92 -6.16
N PHE A 11 20.95 2.71 -6.58
CA PHE A 11 19.60 2.34 -6.95
C PHE A 11 18.88 1.69 -5.77
N VAL A 12 17.73 2.25 -5.41
CA VAL A 12 16.86 1.76 -4.33
C VAL A 12 15.53 1.27 -4.90
N TYR A 13 15.11 0.06 -4.51
CA TYR A 13 13.94 -0.63 -5.09
C TYR A 13 12.82 -0.93 -4.09
N GLY A 14 13.06 -0.73 -2.80
CA GLY A 14 12.17 -1.17 -1.72
C GLY A 14 11.90 -0.10 -0.67
N THR A 15 12.11 -0.47 0.60
CA THR A 15 11.77 0.38 1.77
C THR A 15 12.53 1.71 1.82
N LEU A 16 13.65 1.84 1.13
CA LEU A 16 14.45 3.07 1.01
C LEU A 16 13.89 4.07 -0.01
N ARG A 17 12.97 3.65 -0.90
CA ARG A 17 12.31 4.55 -1.87
C ARG A 17 11.42 5.56 -1.17
N ARG A 18 11.12 6.68 -1.84
CA ARG A 18 10.11 7.65 -1.37
C ARG A 18 8.77 6.96 -1.11
N GLY A 19 8.20 7.23 0.07
CA GLY A 19 6.96 6.59 0.52
C GLY A 19 7.17 5.22 1.19
N GLY A 20 8.38 4.66 1.14
CA GLY A 20 8.76 3.46 1.89
C GLY A 20 9.03 3.74 3.37
N SER A 21 9.00 2.68 4.18
CA SER A 21 9.16 2.76 5.64
C SER A 21 10.54 3.25 6.12
N ASN A 22 11.56 3.15 5.28
CA ASN A 22 12.94 3.55 5.58
C ASN A 22 13.44 4.72 4.71
N ALA A 23 12.53 5.45 4.05
CA ALA A 23 12.86 6.57 3.16
C ALA A 23 13.74 7.65 3.82
N PHE A 24 13.59 7.85 5.14
CA PHE A 24 14.36 8.84 5.92
C PHE A 24 15.88 8.60 5.87
N ARG A 25 16.35 7.38 5.56
CA ARG A 25 17.79 7.10 5.40
C ARG A 25 18.37 7.74 4.14
N MET A 26 17.52 8.08 3.18
CA MET A 26 17.87 8.82 1.97
C MET A 26 17.77 10.34 2.17
N ASP A 27 17.47 10.82 3.38
CA ASP A 27 17.46 12.26 3.64
C ASP A 27 18.85 12.86 3.39
N GLY A 28 18.89 13.97 2.65
CA GLY A 28 20.13 14.61 2.22
C GLY A 28 20.79 14.01 0.98
N ALA A 29 20.33 12.84 0.49
CA ALA A 29 20.74 12.33 -0.81
C ALA A 29 20.09 13.14 -1.95
N GLU A 30 20.83 13.33 -3.03
CA GLU A 30 20.27 13.96 -4.23
C GLU A 30 19.49 12.92 -5.03
N PHE A 31 18.19 13.17 -5.24
CA PHE A 31 17.36 12.34 -6.11
C PHE A 31 17.66 12.64 -7.57
N VAL A 32 18.12 11.63 -8.31
CA VAL A 32 18.45 11.75 -9.74
C VAL A 32 17.21 11.49 -10.59
N GLY A 33 16.50 10.39 -10.31
CA GLY A 33 15.30 10.04 -11.07
C GLY A 33 14.81 8.61 -10.83
N PRO A 34 13.62 8.26 -11.36
CA PRO A 34 13.17 6.87 -11.41
C PRO A 34 14.02 6.07 -12.40
N ALA A 35 14.18 4.77 -12.16
CA ALA A 35 14.91 3.89 -13.07
C ALA A 35 14.43 2.44 -12.98
N THR A 36 14.91 1.62 -13.91
CA THR A 36 14.73 0.17 -13.87
C THR A 36 16.06 -0.58 -13.97
N VAL A 37 16.15 -1.72 -13.29
CA VAL A 37 17.29 -2.65 -13.37
C VAL A 37 16.81 -4.04 -13.79
N ALA A 38 17.69 -4.81 -14.41
CA ALA A 38 17.44 -6.21 -14.73
C ALA A 38 17.38 -7.06 -13.46
N GLY A 39 16.32 -7.86 -13.31
CA GLY A 39 16.15 -8.73 -12.15
C GLY A 39 14.71 -9.00 -11.75
N ASN A 40 14.58 -9.84 -10.74
CA ASN A 40 13.33 -10.19 -10.09
C ASN A 40 13.29 -9.70 -8.65
N LEU A 41 12.09 -9.27 -8.25
CA LEU A 41 11.82 -8.81 -6.90
C LEU A 41 11.00 -9.85 -6.15
N TYR A 42 11.44 -10.22 -4.95
CA TYR A 42 10.76 -11.20 -4.09
C TYR A 42 10.40 -10.57 -2.76
N ARG A 43 9.27 -10.97 -2.18
CA ARG A 43 8.94 -10.62 -0.79
C ARG A 43 9.66 -11.60 0.15
N ILE A 44 10.66 -11.12 0.87
CA ILE A 44 11.39 -11.93 1.87
C ILE A 44 10.60 -11.94 3.18
N SER A 45 10.14 -10.76 3.60
CA SER A 45 9.32 -10.59 4.80
C SER A 45 8.57 -9.25 4.70
N TRP A 46 8.73 -8.38 5.68
CA TRP A 46 8.29 -6.99 5.64
C TRP A 46 9.12 -6.10 4.67
N TYR A 47 10.13 -6.68 4.02
CA TYR A 47 11.00 -6.01 3.05
C TYR A 47 11.17 -6.85 1.76
N PRO A 48 11.48 -6.21 0.62
CA PRO A 48 11.79 -6.90 -0.63
C PRO A 48 13.26 -7.30 -0.73
N GLY A 49 13.53 -8.37 -1.48
CA GLY A 49 14.86 -8.74 -1.95
C GLY A 49 14.93 -8.72 -3.47
N LEU A 50 15.94 -8.07 -4.03
CA LEU A 50 16.24 -8.08 -5.47
C LEU A 50 17.20 -9.23 -5.78
N VAL A 51 16.86 -10.05 -6.76
CA VAL A 51 17.75 -11.05 -7.36
C VAL A 51 18.04 -10.62 -8.79
N LEU A 52 19.30 -10.45 -9.15
CA LEU A 52 19.68 -10.02 -10.50
C LEU A 52 19.51 -11.17 -11.49
N ASP A 53 18.83 -10.89 -12.59
CA ASP A 53 18.62 -11.79 -13.72
C ASP A 53 18.26 -11.01 -14.98
N ASP A 54 18.18 -11.72 -16.11
CA ASP A 54 17.83 -11.12 -17.41
C ASP A 54 16.33 -11.21 -17.74
N ASP A 55 15.56 -11.94 -16.93
CA ASP A 55 14.16 -12.33 -17.22
C ASP A 55 13.14 -11.35 -16.62
N GLY A 56 13.58 -10.42 -15.78
CA GLY A 56 12.74 -9.42 -15.14
C GLY A 56 13.24 -7.99 -15.23
N ARG A 57 12.37 -7.08 -14.77
CA ARG A 57 12.69 -5.66 -14.56
C ARG A 57 12.16 -5.23 -13.21
N VAL A 58 13.01 -4.58 -12.43
CA VAL A 58 12.66 -4.00 -11.12
C VAL A 58 12.64 -2.49 -11.21
N THR A 59 11.55 -1.90 -10.76
CA THR A 59 11.34 -0.44 -10.71
C THR A 59 11.86 0.12 -9.39
N GLY A 60 12.63 1.19 -9.49
CA GLY A 60 13.19 1.88 -8.34
C GLY A 60 13.56 3.32 -8.63
N GLU A 61 14.44 3.86 -7.80
CA GLU A 61 14.87 5.24 -7.81
C GLU A 61 16.39 5.30 -7.71
N ILE A 62 17.02 6.22 -8.45
CA ILE A 62 18.45 6.50 -8.38
C ILE A 62 18.68 7.72 -7.51
N TYR A 63 19.63 7.57 -6.59
CA TYR A 63 20.10 8.63 -5.72
C TYR A 63 21.60 8.78 -5.84
N ARG A 64 22.08 10.02 -5.77
CA ARG A 64 23.48 10.33 -5.54
C ARG A 64 23.72 10.49 -4.05
N VAL A 65 24.65 9.69 -3.52
CA VAL A 65 24.96 9.64 -2.08
C VAL A 65 26.41 10.05 -1.82
N GLY A 66 26.64 10.64 -0.65
CA GLY A 66 27.99 10.86 -0.13
C GLY A 66 28.60 9.57 0.45
N ALA A 67 29.93 9.54 0.60
CA ALA A 67 30.63 8.38 1.13
C ALA A 67 30.19 7.99 2.56
N GLU A 68 29.83 8.96 3.41
CA GLU A 68 29.32 8.70 4.76
C GLU A 68 27.93 8.05 4.73
N GLN A 69 27.03 8.56 3.89
CA GLN A 69 25.69 8.00 3.73
C GLN A 69 25.74 6.60 3.12
N LEU A 70 26.63 6.37 2.15
CA LEU A 70 26.84 5.04 1.57
C LEU A 70 27.33 4.04 2.62
N ARG A 71 28.24 4.43 3.52
CA ARG A 71 28.65 3.57 4.65
C ARG A 71 27.52 3.29 5.63
N ALA A 72 26.66 4.28 5.90
CA ALA A 72 25.50 4.08 6.76
C ALA A 72 24.47 3.12 6.13
N LEU A 73 24.33 3.14 4.80
CA LEU A 73 23.52 2.17 4.06
C LEU A 73 24.15 0.77 4.12
N ASP A 74 25.48 0.66 3.91
CA ASP A 74 26.20 -0.60 4.04
C ASP A 74 25.95 -1.25 5.42
N GLU A 75 26.11 -0.48 6.51
CA GLU A 75 25.88 -0.97 7.87
C GLU A 75 24.43 -1.40 8.09
N PHE A 76 23.46 -0.65 7.55
CA PHE A 76 22.04 -1.00 7.64
C PHE A 76 21.70 -2.32 6.92
N GLU A 77 22.29 -2.55 5.76
CA GLU A 77 22.10 -3.77 4.96
C GLU A 77 23.02 -4.93 5.41
N GLY A 78 23.79 -4.75 6.49
CA GLY A 78 24.61 -5.80 7.10
C GLY A 78 25.97 -6.05 6.42
N LEU A 79 26.48 -5.06 5.69
CA LEU A 79 27.83 -5.06 5.13
C LEU A 79 28.80 -4.41 6.13
N ALA A 80 29.93 -5.07 6.42
CA ALA A 80 30.98 -4.42 7.21
C ALA A 80 31.62 -3.28 6.42
N ALA A 81 32.19 -2.29 7.12
CA ALA A 81 32.73 -1.10 6.48
C ALA A 81 33.80 -1.43 5.41
N GLY A 82 33.49 -1.12 4.15
CA GLY A 82 34.37 -1.39 3.00
C GLY A 82 34.23 -2.77 2.40
N GLU A 83 33.35 -3.62 2.94
CA GLU A 83 33.00 -4.90 2.33
C GLU A 83 31.89 -4.72 1.28
N ILE A 84 31.94 -5.57 0.28
CA ILE A 84 30.98 -5.61 -0.82
C ILE A 84 30.00 -6.77 -0.63
N GLU A 85 30.32 -7.70 0.26
CA GLU A 85 29.60 -8.95 0.44
C GLU A 85 29.28 -9.16 1.92
N GLY A 86 27.99 -9.03 2.28
CA GLY A 86 27.47 -9.28 3.61
C GLY A 86 26.81 -10.66 3.73
N SER A 87 26.16 -10.89 4.86
CA SER A 87 25.43 -12.15 5.14
C SER A 87 24.15 -12.29 4.33
N GLU A 88 23.41 -11.20 4.15
CA GLU A 88 22.08 -11.20 3.49
C GLU A 88 22.12 -10.50 2.13
N TYR A 89 22.90 -9.42 2.02
CA TYR A 89 23.03 -8.64 0.81
C TYR A 89 24.47 -8.61 0.31
N ARG A 90 24.63 -8.45 -1.01
CA ARG A 90 25.88 -8.00 -1.63
C ARG A 90 25.63 -6.72 -2.41
N ARG A 91 26.57 -5.79 -2.34
CA ARG A 91 26.53 -4.58 -3.15
C ARG A 91 27.15 -4.86 -4.51
N VAL A 92 26.44 -4.63 -5.60
CA VAL A 92 26.94 -4.92 -6.96
C VAL A 92 26.71 -3.69 -7.84
N ARG A 93 27.60 -3.46 -8.81
CA ARG A 93 27.36 -2.44 -9.84
C ARG A 93 26.56 -3.03 -10.97
N VAL A 94 25.49 -2.34 -11.35
CA VAL A 94 24.60 -2.73 -12.44
C VAL A 94 24.30 -1.54 -13.33
N GLU A 95 23.85 -1.83 -14.53
CA GLU A 95 23.30 -0.85 -15.44
C GLU A 95 21.82 -0.61 -15.10
N ALA A 96 21.49 0.63 -14.72
CA ALA A 96 20.12 1.08 -14.54
C ALA A 96 19.69 1.94 -15.72
N ASN A 97 18.50 1.69 -16.22
CA ASN A 97 17.87 2.49 -17.27
C ASN A 97 17.02 3.60 -16.62
N ALA A 98 17.46 4.85 -16.76
CA ALA A 98 16.87 6.04 -16.13
C ALA A 98 15.76 6.70 -16.98
N GLY A 99 15.30 6.04 -18.03
CA GLY A 99 14.40 6.63 -19.04
C GLY A 99 15.17 7.23 -20.21
N ASP A 100 14.49 7.49 -21.33
CA ASP A 100 15.05 8.07 -22.56
C ASP A 100 16.31 7.37 -23.10
N ASP A 101 16.42 6.05 -22.90
CA ASP A 101 17.59 5.22 -23.22
C ASP A 101 18.89 5.63 -22.52
N GLU A 102 18.80 6.43 -21.44
CA GLU A 102 19.94 6.75 -20.58
C GLU A 102 20.26 5.57 -19.66
N VAL A 103 21.47 5.04 -19.80
CA VAL A 103 22.00 3.97 -18.96
C VAL A 103 23.03 4.55 -18.00
N MET A 104 22.84 4.30 -16.71
CA MET A 104 23.74 4.75 -15.65
C MET A 104 24.30 3.55 -14.90
N GLU A 105 25.60 3.57 -14.60
CA GLU A 105 26.21 2.61 -13.68
C GLU A 105 25.87 3.00 -12.23
N VAL A 106 25.21 2.10 -11.51
CA VAL A 106 24.73 2.34 -10.14
C VAL A 106 25.06 1.17 -9.23
N TRP A 107 25.24 1.45 -7.94
CA TRP A 107 25.28 0.43 -6.91
C TRP A 107 23.88 -0.06 -6.56
N VAL A 108 23.72 -1.37 -6.38
CA VAL A 108 22.50 -1.99 -5.89
C VAL A 108 22.81 -3.03 -4.82
N TYR A 109 21.91 -3.20 -3.86
CA TYR A 109 21.98 -4.28 -2.87
C TYR A 109 21.21 -5.49 -3.39
N GLU A 110 21.91 -6.52 -3.83
CA GLU A 110 21.32 -7.78 -4.28
C GLU A 110 21.18 -8.74 -3.11
N TRP A 111 20.01 -9.38 -3.02
CA TRP A 111 19.68 -10.39 -2.04
C TRP A 111 20.40 -11.71 -2.37
N LYS A 112 21.10 -12.27 -1.36
CA LYS A 112 21.79 -13.56 -1.46
C LYS A 112 21.12 -14.69 -0.68
N GLY A 113 20.18 -14.36 0.20
CA GLY A 113 19.52 -15.33 1.05
C GLY A 113 18.59 -16.26 0.28
N ALA A 114 17.98 -17.21 0.99
CA ALA A 114 16.90 -18.01 0.43
C ALA A 114 15.68 -17.13 0.15
N PHE A 115 14.98 -17.42 -0.94
CA PHE A 115 13.70 -16.81 -1.30
C PHE A 115 12.73 -17.89 -1.80
N ASN A 116 11.44 -17.57 -1.80
CA ASN A 116 10.40 -18.45 -2.33
C ASN A 116 9.90 -17.89 -3.67
N GLU A 117 9.89 -18.72 -4.71
CA GLU A 117 9.42 -18.36 -6.04
C GLU A 117 7.95 -17.91 -6.05
N ASP A 118 7.14 -18.45 -5.14
CA ASP A 118 5.73 -18.09 -5.00
C ASP A 118 5.54 -16.66 -4.47
N GLU A 119 6.56 -16.10 -3.80
CA GLU A 119 6.55 -14.72 -3.27
C GLU A 119 7.15 -13.70 -4.25
N ARG A 120 7.31 -14.08 -5.53
CA ARG A 120 7.73 -13.16 -6.58
C ARG A 120 6.72 -12.03 -6.78
N ILE A 121 7.21 -10.80 -6.77
CA ILE A 121 6.44 -9.60 -7.05
C ILE A 121 6.40 -9.39 -8.56
N GLN A 122 5.34 -9.89 -9.21
CA GLN A 122 5.21 -9.86 -10.66
C GLN A 122 5.25 -8.46 -11.28
N SER A 123 4.88 -7.42 -10.53
CA SER A 123 4.97 -6.04 -11.01
C SER A 123 6.39 -5.52 -11.11
N GLY A 124 7.37 -6.15 -10.45
CA GLY A 124 8.72 -5.61 -10.31
C GLY A 124 8.80 -4.33 -9.48
N ASP A 125 7.68 -3.90 -8.86
CA ASP A 125 7.59 -2.67 -8.08
C ASP A 125 7.00 -2.98 -6.71
N TRP A 126 7.82 -2.82 -5.67
CA TRP A 126 7.45 -3.02 -4.27
C TRP A 126 6.24 -2.17 -3.87
N LEU A 127 6.25 -0.88 -4.24
CA LEU A 127 5.23 0.08 -3.84
C LEU A 127 3.94 -0.04 -4.67
N ALA A 128 4.01 -0.66 -5.86
CA ALA A 128 2.82 -0.96 -6.65
C ALA A 128 1.88 -1.97 -5.94
N GLY A 129 2.43 -2.88 -5.13
CA GLY A 129 1.65 -3.84 -4.33
C GLY A 129 0.92 -3.19 -3.16
N GLU A 130 1.52 -2.19 -2.53
CA GLU A 130 0.92 -1.42 -1.42
C GLU A 130 -0.22 -0.50 -1.90
N SER A 131 -0.19 -0.06 -3.16
CA SER A 131 -1.22 0.83 -3.74
C SER A 131 -2.50 0.12 -4.21
N ARG A 132 -2.56 -1.22 -4.13
CA ARG A 132 -3.74 -1.99 -4.53
C ARG A 132 -4.65 -2.25 -3.34
N THR A 133 -5.41 -1.25 -2.92
CA THR A 133 -6.72 -1.49 -2.30
C THR A 133 -7.64 -2.14 -3.33
N ARG A 134 -7.41 -3.43 -3.63
CA ARG A 134 -8.45 -4.28 -4.19
C ARG A 134 -9.47 -4.36 -3.08
N TRP A 135 -10.52 -3.54 -3.14
CA TRP A 135 -11.72 -3.75 -2.35
C TRP A 135 -12.04 -5.23 -2.49
N PRO A 136 -11.95 -6.05 -1.41
CA PRO A 136 -12.22 -7.45 -1.57
C PRO A 136 -13.63 -7.51 -2.14
N MET A 137 -13.81 -8.23 -3.25
CA MET A 137 -15.12 -8.36 -3.90
C MET A 137 -16.21 -8.74 -2.86
N PHE A 138 -15.77 -9.44 -1.81
CA PHE A 138 -16.49 -9.73 -0.58
C PHE A 138 -17.12 -8.51 0.09
N THR A 139 -16.45 -7.36 0.22
CA THR A 139 -17.01 -6.14 0.81
C THR A 139 -18.22 -5.65 0.03
N ILE A 140 -18.16 -5.60 -1.31
CA ILE A 140 -19.30 -5.20 -2.16
C ILE A 140 -20.45 -6.22 -2.07
N LEU A 141 -20.13 -7.52 -2.10
CA LEU A 141 -21.12 -8.60 -1.96
C LEU A 141 -21.78 -8.65 -0.57
N SER A 142 -21.05 -8.28 0.49
CA SER A 142 -21.55 -8.27 1.88
C SER A 142 -22.63 -7.21 2.10
N PHE A 143 -22.57 -6.09 1.35
CA PHE A 143 -23.56 -5.03 1.44
C PHE A 143 -24.74 -5.22 0.47
N THR A 144 -24.68 -6.16 -0.47
CA THR A 144 -25.76 -6.42 -1.43
C THR A 144 -27.08 -6.81 -0.75
N PRO A 145 -27.13 -7.68 0.28
CA PRO A 145 -28.36 -7.99 1.00
C PRO A 145 -28.97 -6.77 1.72
N VAL A 146 -28.12 -5.89 2.26
CA VAL A 146 -28.55 -4.66 2.95
C VAL A 146 -29.17 -3.68 1.95
N TRP A 147 -28.56 -3.53 0.77
CA TRP A 147 -29.12 -2.70 -0.31
C TRP A 147 -30.44 -3.23 -0.85
N LEU A 148 -30.57 -4.56 -1.04
CA LEU A 148 -31.82 -5.18 -1.46
C LEU A 148 -32.92 -5.03 -0.39
N LEU A 149 -32.59 -5.17 0.89
CA LEU A 149 -33.52 -4.97 2.00
C LEU A 149 -33.99 -3.50 2.08
N CYS A 150 -33.07 -2.53 1.97
CA CYS A 150 -33.41 -1.11 1.93
C CYS A 150 -34.30 -0.77 0.73
N ALA A 151 -33.98 -1.28 -0.47
CA ALA A 151 -34.79 -1.06 -1.67
C ALA A 151 -36.19 -1.67 -1.52
N LEU A 152 -36.30 -2.87 -0.92
CA LEU A 152 -37.57 -3.50 -0.62
C LEU A 152 -38.40 -2.66 0.36
N VAL A 153 -37.80 -2.18 1.46
CA VAL A 153 -38.45 -1.30 2.43
C VAL A 153 -38.95 0.00 1.78
N LEU A 154 -38.15 0.60 0.88
CA LEU A 154 -38.56 1.82 0.15
C LEU A 154 -39.72 1.56 -0.82
N VAL A 155 -39.73 0.43 -1.53
CA VAL A 155 -40.85 0.04 -2.41
C VAL A 155 -42.13 -0.18 -1.61
N PHE A 156 -42.04 -0.83 -0.44
CA PHE A 156 -43.20 -1.04 0.44
C PHE A 156 -43.67 0.24 1.12
N ALA A 157 -42.75 1.12 1.53
CA ALA A 157 -43.08 2.44 2.08
C ALA A 157 -43.80 3.33 1.04
N ALA A 158 -43.39 3.25 -0.24
CA ALA A 158 -44.01 4.00 -1.33
C ALA A 158 -45.44 3.53 -1.67
N GLN A 159 -45.84 2.32 -1.26
CA GLN A 159 -47.19 1.79 -1.46
C GLN A 159 -48.18 2.17 -0.34
N GLY A 160 -47.75 2.93 0.68
CA GLY A 160 -48.63 3.61 1.64
C GLY A 160 -49.18 2.75 2.80
N ASP A 161 -49.08 1.43 2.74
CA ASP A 161 -49.64 0.54 3.77
C ASP A 161 -48.65 0.20 4.91
N PHE A 162 -47.35 0.43 4.72
CA PHE A 162 -46.31 -0.05 5.65
C PHE A 162 -46.18 0.77 6.94
N VAL A 163 -46.42 2.08 6.88
CA VAL A 163 -46.24 3.00 8.03
C VAL A 163 -47.18 2.68 9.19
N ARG A 164 -48.30 1.98 8.94
CA ARG A 164 -49.29 1.62 9.98
C ARG A 164 -49.06 0.29 10.69
N LEU A 165 -48.18 -0.57 10.17
CA LEU A 165 -47.97 -1.95 10.65
C LEU A 165 -46.68 -2.12 11.46
N VAL A 166 -45.86 -1.09 11.51
CA VAL A 166 -44.48 -1.14 12.01
C VAL A 166 -44.44 -0.37 13.35
N PRO A 167 -44.31 -1.06 14.50
CA PRO A 167 -44.35 -0.41 15.80
C PRO A 167 -43.22 0.61 15.97
N ASP A 168 -43.48 1.74 16.63
CA ASP A 168 -42.53 2.87 16.77
C ASP A 168 -41.11 2.48 17.21
N TRP A 169 -40.97 1.42 18.02
CA TRP A 169 -39.66 0.93 18.49
C TRP A 169 -38.77 0.38 17.37
N THR A 170 -39.35 -0.06 16.25
CA THR A 170 -38.59 -0.58 15.10
C THR A 170 -37.93 0.54 14.30
N TRP A 171 -38.55 1.73 14.22
CA TRP A 171 -37.93 2.94 13.68
C TRP A 171 -36.75 3.37 14.55
N LEU A 172 -36.88 3.25 15.87
CA LEU A 172 -35.80 3.50 16.83
C LEU A 172 -34.65 2.47 16.67
N ALA A 173 -34.99 1.20 16.44
CA ALA A 173 -33.99 0.14 16.23
C ALA A 173 -33.20 0.33 14.93
N LEU A 174 -33.86 0.69 13.83
CA LEU A 174 -33.21 0.94 12.54
C LEU A 174 -32.28 2.18 12.57
N THR A 175 -32.69 3.24 13.27
CA THR A 175 -31.87 4.44 13.47
C THR A 175 -30.64 4.21 14.33
N ILE A 176 -30.68 3.26 15.27
CA ILE A 176 -29.54 2.94 16.15
C ILE A 176 -28.59 1.92 15.50
N THR A 177 -29.12 0.94 14.77
CA THR A 177 -28.31 -0.15 14.17
C THR A 177 -27.42 0.32 13.02
N ALA A 178 -27.86 1.25 12.18
CA ALA A 178 -27.06 1.78 11.08
C ALA A 178 -25.74 2.45 11.53
N PRO A 179 -25.73 3.42 12.48
CA PRO A 179 -24.49 4.02 12.97
C PRO A 179 -23.63 3.05 13.78
N LEU A 180 -24.24 2.09 14.50
CA LEU A 180 -23.48 1.02 15.18
C LEU A 180 -22.75 0.10 14.19
N THR A 181 -23.38 -0.24 13.07
CA THR A 181 -22.75 -1.07 12.03
C THR A 181 -21.56 -0.34 11.40
N GLY A 182 -21.69 0.97 11.15
CA GLY A 182 -20.59 1.82 10.68
C GLY A 182 -19.44 1.93 11.70
N LEU A 183 -19.75 2.07 12.99
CA LEU A 183 -18.77 2.10 14.07
C LEU A 183 -18.00 0.77 14.19
N VAL A 184 -18.71 -0.35 14.18
CA VAL A 184 -18.12 -1.69 14.26
C VAL A 184 -17.26 -1.98 13.04
N ALA A 185 -17.73 -1.64 11.83
CA ALA A 185 -16.93 -1.78 10.61
C ALA A 185 -15.63 -0.94 10.68
N GLY A 186 -15.69 0.28 11.23
CA GLY A 186 -14.50 1.11 11.45
C GLY A 186 -13.51 0.51 12.44
N LEU A 187 -14.00 0.02 13.59
CA LEU A 187 -13.16 -0.62 14.61
C LEU A 187 -12.51 -1.92 14.13
N VAL A 188 -13.24 -2.72 13.35
CA VAL A 188 -12.71 -3.94 12.73
C VAL A 188 -11.67 -3.61 11.66
N GLY A 189 -11.90 -2.59 10.83
CA GLY A 189 -10.93 -2.12 9.84
C GLY A 189 -9.61 -1.63 10.47
N ASP A 190 -9.70 -0.88 11.58
CA ASP A 190 -8.52 -0.46 12.33
C ASP A 190 -7.77 -1.66 12.98
N HIS A 191 -8.49 -2.69 13.47
CA HIS A 191 -7.89 -3.91 14.02
C HIS A 191 -7.19 -4.78 12.96
N LEU A 192 -7.72 -4.80 11.73
CA LEU A 192 -7.13 -5.49 10.59
C LEU A 192 -5.98 -4.70 9.92
N ASN A 193 -5.62 -3.53 10.46
CA ASN A 193 -4.62 -2.61 9.91
C ASN A 193 -4.91 -2.18 8.45
N GLU A 194 -6.19 -2.21 8.05
CA GLU A 194 -6.66 -1.71 6.75
C GLU A 194 -6.82 -0.18 6.84
N SER A 195 -5.71 0.55 6.88
CA SER A 195 -5.69 2.01 7.09
C SER A 195 -6.10 2.84 5.86
N SER A 196 -7.04 2.37 5.03
CA SER A 196 -7.53 3.20 3.91
C SER A 196 -8.42 4.33 4.44
N GLY A 197 -7.92 5.57 4.37
CA GLY A 197 -8.68 6.77 4.77
C GLY A 197 -10.02 6.93 4.03
N GLU A 198 -10.14 6.30 2.86
CA GLU A 198 -11.33 6.30 2.01
C GLU A 198 -12.50 5.50 2.63
N ALA A 199 -12.25 4.35 3.28
CA ALA A 199 -13.31 3.58 3.93
C ALA A 199 -13.98 4.37 5.07
N ARG A 200 -13.19 5.15 5.82
CA ARG A 200 -13.70 6.06 6.85
C ARG A 200 -14.51 7.22 6.27
N GLN A 201 -14.16 7.74 5.09
CA GLN A 201 -14.97 8.76 4.41
C GLN A 201 -16.28 8.18 3.88
N VAL A 202 -16.25 7.01 3.23
CA VAL A 202 -17.45 6.36 2.68
C VAL A 202 -18.45 6.01 3.79
N SER A 203 -17.99 5.45 4.91
CA SER A 203 -18.85 5.17 6.06
C SER A 203 -19.52 6.44 6.61
N ARG A 204 -18.78 7.55 6.72
CA ARG A 204 -19.33 8.84 7.18
C ARG A 204 -20.37 9.40 6.21
N VAL A 205 -20.11 9.34 4.90
CA VAL A 205 -21.06 9.80 3.87
C VAL A 205 -22.34 8.97 3.90
N ILE A 206 -22.23 7.65 4.03
CA ILE A 206 -23.39 6.75 4.13
C ILE A 206 -24.21 7.07 5.39
N CYS A 207 -23.58 7.25 6.55
CA CYS A 207 -24.27 7.64 7.78
C CYS A 207 -25.00 8.98 7.64
N VAL A 208 -24.41 9.97 6.96
CA VAL A 208 -25.03 11.29 6.74
C VAL A 208 -26.24 11.19 5.80
N ILE A 209 -26.12 10.45 4.70
CA ILE A 209 -27.23 10.23 3.75
C ILE A 209 -28.38 9.49 4.46
N TRP A 210 -28.07 8.47 5.24
CA TRP A 210 -29.08 7.69 5.96
C TRP A 210 -29.79 8.54 7.02
N LEU A 211 -29.04 9.34 7.78
CA LEU A 211 -29.61 10.29 8.76
C LEU A 211 -30.52 11.33 8.09
N ALA A 212 -30.13 11.85 6.93
CA ALA A 212 -30.94 12.81 6.18
C ALA A 212 -32.27 12.20 5.70
N LEU A 213 -32.25 10.94 5.24
CA LEU A 213 -33.46 10.22 4.82
C LEU A 213 -34.42 9.95 6.00
N VAL A 214 -33.89 9.61 7.17
CA VAL A 214 -34.69 9.44 8.41
C VAL A 214 -35.36 10.75 8.80
N ILE A 215 -34.60 11.85 8.83
CA ILE A 215 -35.14 13.17 9.19
C ILE A 215 -36.26 13.55 8.22
N ALA A 216 -36.03 13.39 6.91
CA ALA A 216 -37.03 13.67 5.89
C ALA A 216 -38.31 12.83 6.07
N ALA A 217 -38.18 11.54 6.39
CA ALA A 217 -39.32 10.67 6.65
C ALA A 217 -40.10 11.09 7.92
N SER A 218 -39.39 11.50 8.98
CA SER A 218 -40.02 11.94 10.24
C SER A 218 -40.76 13.27 10.15
N MET A 219 -40.40 14.13 9.19
CA MET A 219 -41.08 15.41 8.94
C MET A 219 -42.33 15.26 8.05
N SER A 220 -42.52 14.10 7.43
CA SER A 220 -43.63 13.81 6.52
C SER A 220 -44.79 13.03 7.15
N ALA A 221 -44.65 12.62 8.42
CA ALA A 221 -45.65 11.98 9.26
C ALA A 221 -46.27 12.99 10.24
#